data_AF-A0ABD7N7M2-F1
#
_entry.id   AF-A0ABD7N7M2-F1
#
_cell.length_a   1.000
_cell.length_b   1.000
_cell.length_c   1.000
_cell.angle_alpha   90.00
_cell.angle_beta   90.00
_cell.angle_gamma   90.00
#
_symmetry.space_group_name_H-M   'P 1'
#
loop_
_entity.id
_entity.type
_entity.pdbx_description
1 polymer ?
#
loop_
_entity_poly.entity_id
_entity_poly.type
_entity_poly.pdbx_seq_one_letter_code
_entity_poly.pdbx_strand_id
1 'polypeptide(L)'
;MAEFIPPLGTADPQIFMDNVRRLDQLMQSTELTFPDRAGELLYTWRGIHQTLIPLSKQYMTLAAAQEDIVNIPVNATTYVRSPDGSALADESPR
;
A
#
# COMPACT_ATOMS: atom_id res chain seq x y z
N MET A 1 7.69 -20.87 5.66
CA MET A 1 6.45 -20.15 6.01
C MET A 1 6.30 -20.25 7.51
N ALA A 2 6.13 -19.14 8.21
CA ALA A 2 5.87 -19.20 9.65
C ALA A 2 4.57 -19.97 9.90
N GLU A 3 4.59 -20.91 10.84
CA GLU A 3 3.39 -21.65 11.22
C GLU A 3 2.47 -20.73 12.03
N PHE A 4 1.22 -20.58 11.61
CA PHE A 4 0.24 -19.84 12.38
C PHE A 4 -0.12 -20.66 13.62
N ILE A 5 0.32 -20.21 14.79
CA ILE A 5 -0.03 -20.81 16.06
C ILE A 5 -0.90 -19.81 16.79
N PRO A 6 -2.19 -20.12 17.01
CA PRO A 6 -3.00 -21.27 16.55
C PRO A 6 -3.36 -21.28 15.04
N PRO A 7 -3.66 -22.46 14.45
CA PRO A 7 -3.86 -22.62 13.00
C PRO A 7 -5.00 -21.76 12.45
N LEU A 8 -4.94 -21.46 11.15
CA LEU A 8 -6.05 -20.83 10.42
C LEU A 8 -7.30 -21.73 10.47
N GLY A 9 -8.49 -21.12 10.44
CA GLY A 9 -9.76 -21.87 10.42
C GLY A 9 -10.15 -22.52 11.76
N THR A 10 -9.45 -22.19 12.84
CA THR A 10 -9.83 -22.53 14.22
C THR A 10 -11.19 -21.93 14.61
N ALA A 11 -11.95 -22.69 15.40
CA ALA A 11 -13.24 -22.28 15.96
C ALA A 11 -13.13 -21.60 17.34
N ASP A 12 -11.91 -21.29 17.79
CA ASP A 12 -11.69 -20.61 19.08
C ASP A 12 -12.29 -19.18 19.06
N PRO A 13 -13.20 -18.85 19.99
CA PRO A 13 -13.77 -17.51 20.09
C PRO A 13 -12.74 -16.39 20.29
N GLN A 14 -11.66 -16.62 21.03
CA GLN A 14 -10.64 -15.58 21.25
C GLN A 14 -9.91 -15.25 19.97
N ILE A 15 -9.56 -16.27 19.19
CA ILE A 15 -8.87 -16.10 17.90
C ILE A 15 -9.77 -15.37 16.92
N PHE A 16 -11.08 -15.68 16.91
CA PHE A 16 -12.04 -14.94 16.11
C PHE A 16 -12.08 -13.45 16.47
N MET A 17 -12.17 -13.14 17.77
CA MET A 17 -12.20 -11.74 18.24
C MET A 17 -10.89 -11.00 17.92
N ASP A 18 -9.75 -11.67 18.03
CA ASP A 18 -8.45 -11.09 17.65
C ASP A 18 -8.35 -10.82 16.15
N ASN A 19 -8.90 -11.70 15.31
CA ASN A 19 -8.98 -11.48 13.87
C ASN A 19 -9.88 -10.29 13.53
N VAL A 20 -11.04 -10.16 14.18
CA VAL A 20 -11.95 -9.02 14.01
C VAL A 20 -11.28 -7.71 14.41
N ARG A 21 -10.58 -7.68 15.57
CA ARG A 21 -9.84 -6.50 16.01
C ARG A 21 -8.73 -6.12 15.02
N ARG A 22 -7.99 -7.10 14.50
CA ARG A 22 -6.94 -6.84 13.50
C ARG A 22 -7.54 -6.32 12.19
N LEU A 23 -8.67 -6.87 11.73
CA LEU A 23 -9.36 -6.36 10.54
C LEU A 23 -9.79 -4.90 10.72
N ASP A 24 -10.33 -4.55 11.88
CA ASP A 24 -10.69 -3.17 12.21
C ASP A 24 -9.48 -2.23 12.14
N GLN A 25 -8.35 -2.63 12.74
CA GLN A 25 -7.09 -1.88 12.66
C GLN A 25 -6.60 -1.73 11.22
N LEU A 26 -6.63 -2.80 10.41
CA LEU A 26 -6.20 -2.75 9.01
C LEU A 26 -7.07 -1.81 8.18
N MET A 27 -8.36 -1.70 8.47
CA MET A 27 -9.30 -0.90 7.70
C MET A 27 -9.37 0.56 8.13
N GLN A 28 -9.23 0.84 9.43
CA GLN A 28 -9.58 2.16 10.00
C GLN A 28 -8.41 2.90 10.65
N SER A 29 -7.27 2.25 10.88
CA SER A 29 -6.13 2.90 11.56
C SER A 29 -5.42 3.93 10.67
N THR A 30 -4.79 4.90 11.33
CA THR A 30 -3.86 5.86 10.71
C THR A 30 -2.47 5.29 10.49
N GLU A 31 -2.12 4.19 11.17
CA GLU A 31 -0.86 3.48 10.98
C GLU A 31 -0.78 2.87 9.57
N LEU A 32 0.43 2.70 9.05
CA LEU A 32 0.64 2.15 7.70
C LEU A 32 0.74 0.64 7.68
N THR A 33 1.14 0.03 8.79
CA THR A 33 1.31 -1.41 8.93
C THR A 33 0.88 -1.92 10.31
N PHE A 34 0.48 -3.18 10.36
CA PHE A 34 0.24 -3.93 11.60
C PHE A 34 0.80 -5.34 11.49
N PRO A 35 1.35 -5.91 12.58
CA PRO A 35 1.77 -7.31 12.58
C PRO A 35 0.56 -8.26 12.53
N ASP A 36 0.71 -9.32 11.74
CA ASP A 36 -0.19 -10.46 11.73
C ASP A 36 0.00 -11.33 12.99
N ARG A 37 -0.50 -12.57 12.98
CA ARG A 37 -0.34 -13.51 14.11
C ARG A 37 1.07 -14.09 14.20
N ALA A 38 1.83 -14.09 13.11
CA ALA A 38 3.22 -14.55 13.05
C ALA A 38 4.24 -13.40 13.25
N GLY A 39 3.76 -12.16 13.41
CA GLY A 39 4.59 -10.96 13.53
C GLY A 39 5.01 -10.35 12.18
N GLU A 40 4.50 -10.86 11.06
CA GLU A 40 4.74 -10.31 9.73
C GLU A 40 3.91 -9.04 9.52
N LEU A 41 4.53 -7.99 8.98
CA LEU A 41 3.85 -6.71 8.78
C LEU A 41 2.89 -6.78 7.58
N LEU A 42 1.61 -6.54 7.85
CA LEU A 42 0.57 -6.32 6.87
C LEU A 42 0.36 -4.83 6.66
N TYR A 43 0.14 -4.40 5.41
CA TYR A 43 -0.26 -3.03 5.11
C TYR A 43 -1.72 -2.77 5.50
N THR A 44 -1.98 -1.62 6.12
CA THR A 44 -3.34 -1.11 6.30
C THR A 44 -3.92 -0.62 4.97
N TRP A 45 -5.23 -0.38 4.92
CA TRP A 45 -5.89 0.25 3.77
C TRP A 45 -5.19 1.57 3.40
N ARG A 46 -4.86 2.38 4.41
CA ARG A 46 -4.10 3.63 4.23
C ARG A 46 -2.69 3.37 3.68
N GLY A 47 -1.98 2.36 4.20
CA GLY A 47 -0.66 1.96 3.71
C GLY A 47 -0.68 1.51 2.24
N ILE A 48 -1.67 0.70 1.85
CA ILE A 48 -1.90 0.31 0.46
C ILE A 48 -2.17 1.55 -0.42
N HIS A 49 -3.01 2.47 0.03
CA HIS A 49 -3.33 3.68 -0.72
C HIS A 49 -2.15 4.65 -0.90
N GLN A 50 -1.12 4.58 -0.05
CA GLN A 50 0.10 5.37 -0.19
C GLN A 50 1.12 4.74 -1.15
N THR A 51 1.24 3.42 -1.14
CA THR A 51 2.18 2.70 -2.01
C THR A 51 1.67 2.59 -3.43
N LEU A 52 0.35 2.59 -3.60
CA LEU A 52 -0.29 2.86 -4.88
C LEU A 52 -0.16 4.38 -5.16
N ILE A 53 1.01 4.80 -5.70
CA ILE A 53 1.09 6.00 -6.57
C ILE A 53 -0.17 6.00 -7.43
N PRO A 54 -0.85 7.12 -7.65
CA PRO A 54 -2.24 7.06 -8.03
C PRO A 54 -2.40 6.49 -9.45
N LEU A 55 -2.51 5.17 -9.54
CA LEU A 55 -2.81 4.38 -10.73
C LEU A 55 -4.16 4.79 -11.33
N SER A 56 -4.93 5.60 -10.60
CA SER A 56 -6.22 6.15 -11.02
C SER A 56 -6.31 7.67 -11.02
N LYS A 57 -5.25 8.44 -10.71
CA LYS A 57 -5.30 9.90 -10.94
C LYS A 57 -4.80 10.20 -12.34
N GLN A 58 -5.74 10.47 -13.24
CA GLN A 58 -5.47 11.14 -14.50
C GLN A 58 -5.53 12.64 -14.27
N TYR A 59 -4.40 13.32 -14.48
CA TYR A 59 -4.36 14.77 -14.44
C TYR A 59 -4.70 15.35 -15.81
N MET A 60 -5.63 16.29 -15.83
CA MET A 60 -5.97 17.03 -17.05
C MET A 60 -4.94 18.12 -17.38
N THR A 61 -4.11 18.52 -16.41
CA THR A 61 -3.11 19.59 -16.56
C THR A 61 -1.77 19.21 -15.92
N LEU A 62 -0.67 19.70 -16.50
CA LEU A 62 0.68 19.51 -15.97
C LEU A 62 0.85 20.12 -14.58
N ALA A 63 0.23 21.28 -14.32
CA ALA A 63 0.31 21.95 -13.02
C ALA A 63 -0.28 21.08 -11.90
N ALA A 64 -1.43 20.44 -12.12
CA ALA A 64 -2.04 19.54 -11.14
C ALA A 64 -1.21 18.27 -10.91
N ALA A 65 -0.58 17.74 -11.97
CA ALA A 65 0.37 16.63 -11.84
C ALA A 65 1.60 17.04 -11.01
N GLN A 66 2.13 18.24 -11.25
CA GLN A 66 3.33 18.75 -10.58
C GLN A 66 3.08 19.03 -9.09
N GLU A 67 1.90 19.51 -8.72
CA GLU A 67 1.53 19.67 -7.31
C GLU A 67 1.45 18.34 -6.57
N ASP A 68 0.96 17.27 -7.21
CA ASP A 68 0.86 15.96 -6.56
C ASP A 68 2.19 15.22 -6.46
N ILE A 69 3.24 15.65 -7.18
CA ILE A 69 4.59 15.12 -7.02
C ILE A 69 5.00 15.18 -5.55
N VAL A 70 4.58 16.19 -4.78
CA VAL A 70 4.92 16.29 -3.35
C VAL A 70 4.47 15.07 -2.54
N ASN A 71 3.42 14.38 -2.96
CA ASN A 71 2.84 13.21 -2.31
C ASN A 71 3.52 11.89 -2.70
N ILE A 72 4.45 11.90 -3.66
CA ILE A 72 5.22 10.73 -4.06
C ILE A 72 6.28 10.45 -2.99
N PRO A 73 6.37 9.23 -2.41
CA PRO A 73 7.36 8.92 -1.38
C PRO A 73 8.80 9.21 -1.83
N VAL A 74 9.66 9.61 -0.89
CA VAL A 74 11.10 9.76 -1.14
C VAL A 74 11.71 8.38 -1.44
N ASN A 75 12.55 8.28 -2.45
CA ASN A 75 13.06 7.04 -3.05
C ASN A 75 12.02 6.23 -3.84
N ALA A 76 10.88 6.83 -4.20
CA ALA A 76 9.98 6.20 -5.15
C ALA A 76 10.44 6.45 -6.59
N THR A 77 10.19 5.46 -7.44
CA THR A 77 10.43 5.56 -8.88
C THR A 77 9.13 5.90 -9.59
N THR A 78 9.19 6.88 -10.50
CA THR A 78 8.08 7.20 -11.40
C THR A 78 8.40 6.82 -12.83
N TYR A 79 7.40 6.30 -13.54
CA TYR A 79 7.51 5.97 -14.96
C TYR A 79 6.58 6.88 -15.75
N VAL A 80 7.15 7.60 -16.73
CA VAL A 80 6.39 8.45 -17.65
C VAL A 80 6.46 7.85 -19.04
N ARG A 81 5.37 7.89 -19.81
CA ARG A 81 5.40 7.39 -21.20
C ARG A 81 6.45 8.17 -22.00
N SER A 82 7.38 7.44 -22.62
CA SER A 82 8.42 8.04 -23.44
C SER A 82 7.77 8.84 -24.58
N PRO A 83 8.10 10.14 -24.74
CA PRO A 83 7.52 10.98 -25.77
C PRO A 83 8.11 10.71 -27.16
N ASP A 84 9.33 10.17 -27.22
CA ASP A 84 10.04 9.86 -28.47
C ASP A 84 9.87 8.39 -28.92
N GLY A 85 9.27 7.54 -28.07
CA GLY A 85 9.01 6.13 -28.36
C GLY A 85 10.26 5.25 -28.34
N SER A 86 11.40 5.74 -27.83
CA SER A 86 12.64 4.97 -27.71
C SER A 86 12.56 3.84 -26.67
N ALA A 87 11.62 3.95 -25.72
CA ALA A 87 11.29 2.95 -24.72
C ALA A 87 9.77 2.92 -24.46
N LEU A 88 9.32 1.94 -23.66
CA LEU A 88 7.93 1.90 -23.20
C LEU A 88 7.63 3.03 -22.20
N ALA A 89 8.63 3.40 -21.38
CA ALA A 89 8.56 4.48 -20.41
C ALA A 89 9.97 4.96 -20.02
N ASP A 90 10.06 6.22 -19.64
CA ASP A 90 11.24 6.85 -19.03
C ASP A 90 11.13 6.80 -17.51
N GLU A 91 12.22 6.45 -16.83
CA GLU A 91 12.29 6.38 -15.38
C GLU A 91 12.79 7.70 -14.79
N SER A 92 12.06 8.24 -13.81
CA SER A 92 12.47 9.41 -13.04
C SER A 92 12.48 9.09 -11.54
N PRO A 93 13.66 9.09 -10.89
CA PRO A 93 13.79 8.88 -9.46
C PRO A 93 13.49 10.17 -8.69
N ARG A 94 12.85 10.04 -7.52
CA ARG A 94 12.63 11.13 -6.55
C ARG A 94 13.41 10.91 -5.25
#